data_AF-A0A8J7FPV9-F1
#
_entry.id   AF-A0A8J7FPV9-F1
#
_cell.length_a   1.000
_cell.length_b   1.000
_cell.length_c   1.000
_cell.angle_alpha   90.00
_cell.angle_beta   90.00
_cell.angle_gamma   90.00
#
_symmetry.space_group_name_H-M   'P 1'
#
loop_
_entity.id
_entity.type
_entity.pdbx_description
1 polymer ?
#
loop_
_entity_poly.entity_id
_entity_poly.type
_entity_poly.pdbx_seq_one_letter_code
_entity_poly.pdbx_strand_id
1 'polypeptide(L)' 'MQPQNTKDLIFHSDQGWQYQMKQYQTQLKKKGIIQSISRKKKCLDNAIIENFFGTLKSEMFYLQ' A
#
# COMPACT_ATOMS: atom_id res chain seq x y z
N MET A 1 8.98 23.34 -8.00
CA MET A 1 8.53 22.48 -6.89
C MET A 1 9.77 21.84 -6.30
N GLN A 2 10.05 22.03 -5.00
CA GLN A 2 11.20 21.38 -4.36
C GLN A 2 11.01 19.86 -4.41
N PRO A 3 12.07 19.05 -4.60
CA PRO A 3 11.94 17.61 -4.49
C PRO A 3 11.56 17.28 -3.05
N GLN A 4 10.32 16.84 -2.83
CA GLN A 4 9.85 16.34 -1.54
C GLN A 4 10.88 15.33 -0.99
N ASN A 5 11.40 15.58 0.20
CA ASN A 5 12.39 14.72 0.85
C ASN A 5 11.69 13.45 1.35
N THR A 6 11.69 12.42 0.51
CA THR A 6 11.04 11.12 0.73
C THR A 6 11.99 10.05 1.23
N LYS A 7 13.23 10.41 1.60
CA LYS A 7 14.31 9.47 1.95
C LYS A 7 13.95 8.45 3.03
N ASP A 8 12.97 8.76 3.88
CA ASP A 8 12.51 7.89 4.97
C ASP A 8 11.05 7.43 4.79
N LEU A 9 10.44 7.69 3.63
CA LEU A 9 9.07 7.28 3.34
C LEU A 9 9.04 5.80 2.96
N ILE A 10 8.25 5.03 3.71
CA ILE A 10 7.99 3.62 3.43
C ILE A 10 6.59 3.48 2.81
N PHE A 11 6.54 2.87 1.63
CA PHE A 11 5.30 2.38 1.03
C PHE A 11 5.14 0.91 1.37
N HIS A 12 4.22 0.58 2.29
CA HIS A 12 3.89 -0.80 2.63
C HIS A 12 2.66 -1.27 1.84
N SER A 13 2.78 -2.38 1.10
CA SER A 13 1.67 -2.98 0.36
C SER A 13 1.62 -4.49 0.54
N ASP A 14 0.50 -5.09 0.16
CA ASP A 14 0.41 -6.53 -0.04
C ASP A 14 1.22 -6.99 -1.28
N GLN A 15 1.12 -8.29 -1.58
CA GLN A 15 1.71 -8.89 -2.77
C GLN A 15 0.82 -8.75 -4.02
N GLY A 16 -0.03 -7.74 -4.11
CA GLY A 16 -0.85 -7.48 -5.30
C GLY A 16 0.00 -7.37 -6.57
N TRP A 17 -0.49 -7.95 -7.67
CA TRP A 17 0.22 -8.00 -8.96
C TRP A 17 0.74 -6.62 -9.40
N GLN A 18 -0.08 -5.59 -9.28
CA GLN A 18 0.26 -4.21 -9.63
C GLN A 18 1.49 -3.68 -8.88
N TYR A 19 1.64 -4.04 -7.60
CA TYR A 19 2.75 -3.58 -6.76
C TYR A 19 4.04 -4.35 -7.01
N GLN A 20 3.94 -5.52 -7.65
CA GLN A 20 5.08 -6.31 -8.11
C GLN A 20 5.63 -5.88 -9.48
N MET A 21 4.89 -5.06 -10.24
CA MET A 21 5.33 -4.63 -11.57
C MET A 21 6.60 -3.78 -11.49
N LYS A 22 7.59 -4.07 -12.36
CA LYS A 22 8.86 -3.31 -12.44
C LYS A 22 8.64 -1.81 -12.63
N GLN A 23 7.63 -1.42 -13.40
CA GLN A 23 7.28 -0.02 -13.62
C GLN A 23 6.90 0.68 -12.31
N TYR A 24 6.14 0.02 -11.44
CA TYR A 24 5.73 0.55 -10.14
C TYR A 24 6.94 0.71 -9.20
N GLN A 25 7.75 -0.34 -9.09
CA GLN A 25 8.99 -0.33 -8.28
C GLN A 25 9.96 0.77 -8.73
N THR A 26 10.11 0.94 -10.05
CA THR A 26 10.98 1.97 -10.63
C THR A 26 10.48 3.38 -10.28
N GLN A 27 9.18 3.61 -10.29
CA GLN A 27 8.60 4.90 -9.91
C GLN A 27 8.82 5.21 -8.42
N LEU A 28 8.63 4.23 -7.53
CA LEU A 28 8.94 4.40 -6.10
C LEU A 28 10.41 4.75 -5.89
N LYS A 29 11.32 4.02 -6.53
CA LYS A 29 12.76 4.27 -6.45
C LYS A 29 13.15 5.66 -6.98
N LYS A 30 12.60 6.09 -8.12
CA LYS A 30 12.81 7.45 -8.67
C LYS A 30 12.34 8.54 -7.72
N LYS A 31 11.29 8.26 -6.95
CA LYS A 31 10.77 9.13 -5.90
C LYS A 31 11.47 8.95 -4.56
N GLY A 32 12.53 8.15 -4.45
CA GLY A 32 13.24 7.94 -3.17
C GLY A 32 12.44 7.16 -2.11
N ILE A 33 11.34 6.51 -2.48
CA ILE A 33 10.44 5.81 -1.56
C ILE A 33 10.91 4.36 -1.40
N ILE A 34 10.98 3.90 -0.15
CA ILE A 34 11.32 2.52 0.19
C ILE A 34 10.06 1.67 0.08
N GLN A 35 10.09 0.65 -0.76
CA GLN A 35 8.99 -0.32 -0.86
C GLN A 35 9.14 -1.41 0.20
N SER A 36 8.05 -1.68 0.92
CA SER A 36 7.90 -2.79 1.85
C SER A 36 6.70 -3.63 1.42
N ILE A 37 6.85 -4.95 1.37
CA ILE A 37 5.79 -5.85 0.90
C ILE A 37 5.48 -6.87 2.00
N SER A 38 4.20 -7.11 2.27
CA SER A 38 3.75 -8.10 3.26
C SER A 38 4.27 -9.51 2.94
N ARG A 39 4.48 -10.32 3.98
CA ARG A 39 4.96 -11.69 3.80
C ARG A 39 3.86 -12.58 3.22
N LYS A 40 4.26 -13.52 2.36
CA LYS A 40 3.36 -14.54 1.81
C LYS A 40 2.70 -15.31 2.97
N LYS A 41 1.36 -15.38 2.98
CA LYS A 41 0.51 -16.08 3.98
C LYS A 41 0.47 -15.49 5.40
N LYS A 42 0.84 -14.23 5.62
CA LYS A 42 0.63 -13.56 6.91
C LYS A 42 -0.59 -12.62 6.84
N CYS A 43 -1.79 -13.13 7.07
CA CYS A 43 -3.04 -12.36 6.99
C CYS A 43 -3.05 -11.12 7.90
N LEU A 44 -2.34 -11.20 9.04
CA LEU A 44 -2.22 -10.09 9.99
C LEU A 44 -1.57 -8.84 9.40
N ASP A 45 -0.71 -8.98 8.39
CA ASP A 45 -0.04 -7.84 7.77
C ASP A 45 -1.06 -6.99 6.95
N ASN A 46 -2.16 -7.59 6.50
CA ASN A 46 -3.22 -6.91 5.72
C ASN A 46 -4.50 -6.63 6.53
N ALA A 47 -4.64 -7.21 7.72
CA ALA A 47 -5.86 -7.16 8.52
C ALA A 47 -6.37 -5.73 8.81
N ILE A 48 -5.45 -4.76 9.01
CA ILE A 48 -5.81 -3.36 9.25
C ILE A 48 -6.52 -2.76 8.03
N ILE A 49 -5.97 -2.98 6.84
CA ILE A 49 -6.52 -2.48 5.59
C ILE A 49 -7.82 -3.19 5.23
N GLU A 50 -7.90 -4.50 5.47
CA GLU A 50 -9.13 -5.28 5.30
C GLU A 50 -10.26 -4.77 6.21
N ASN A 51 -9.96 -4.48 7.47
CA ASN A 51 -10.94 -3.92 8.41
C ASN A 51 -11.42 -2.53 7.98
N PHE A 52 -10.50 -1.66 7.56
CA PHE A 52 -10.83 -0.33 7.05
C PHE A 52 -11.78 -0.41 5.84
N PHE A 53 -11.44 -1.21 4.84
CA PHE A 53 -12.30 -1.37 3.67
C PHE A 53 -13.61 -2.12 3.97
N GLY A 54 -13.62 -3.02 4.96
CA GLY A 54 -14.84 -3.63 5.47
C GLY A 54 -15.80 -2.59 6.04
N THR A 55 -15.28 -1.73 6.92
CA THR A 55 -16.03 -0.62 7.54
C THR A 55 -16.54 0.35 6.47
N LEU A 56 -15.66 0.79 5.57
CA LEU A 56 -16.02 1.71 4.48
C LEU A 56 -17.15 1.16 3.61
N LYS A 57 -17.08 -0.12 3.21
CA LYS A 57 -18.15 -0.76 2.45
C LYS A 57 -19.45 -0.85 3.25
N SER A 58 -19.36 -1.14 4.55
CA SER A 58 -20.54 -1.17 5.43
C SER A 58 -21.26 0.18 5.44
N GLU A 59 -20.51 1.26 5.63
CA GLU A 59 -21.05 2.62 5.66
C GLU A 59 -21.62 3.05 4.31
N MET A 60 -20.95 2.72 3.21
CA MET A 60 -21.38 3.13 1.88
C MET A 60 -22.60 2.36 1.35
N PHE A 61 -22.77 1.09 1.70
CA PHE A 61 -23.79 0.22 1.07
C PHE A 61 -24.91 -0.24 2.01
N TYR A 62 -24.73 -0.17 3.33
CA TYR A 62 -25.68 -0.72 4.30
C TYR A 62 -26.23 0.30 5.31
N LEU A 63 -25.62 1.49 5.40
CA LEU A 63 -26.07 2.59 6.28
C LEU A 63 -26.63 3.79 5.49
N GLN A 64 -26.88 3.62 4.19
CA GLN A 64 -27.76 4.48 3.38
C GLN A 64 -29.19 3.94 3.40
#